data_AF-A0A968C570-F1
#
_entry.id   AF-A0A968C570-F1
#
_cell.length_a   1.000
_cell.length_b   1.000
_cell.length_c   1.000
_cell.angle_alpha   90.00
_cell.angle_beta   90.00
_cell.angle_gamma   90.00
#
_symmetry.space_group_name_H-M   'P 1'
#
loop_
_entity.id
_entity.type
_entity.pdbx_description
1 polymer ?
#
loop_
_entity_poly.entity_id
_entity_poly.type
_entity_poly.pdbx_seq_one_letter_code
_entity_poly.pdbx_strand_id
1 'polypeptide(L)'
;MLKLTLPEKDNLYAPCIDHANVVRVVALSGGYSREEANARLARNHGMVASFSRALAEGLSAKQSDDEFNAMLDGSIQAIFDASAT
;
A
#
# COMPACT_ATOMS: atom_id res chain seq x y z
N MET A 1 -4.06 5.27 15.41
CA MET A 1 -3.67 4.85 14.04
C MET A 1 -2.73 5.88 13.47
N LEU A 2 -1.69 5.48 12.75
CA LEU A 2 -0.73 6.39 12.10
C LEU A 2 -0.72 6.13 10.59
N LYS A 3 -0.74 7.21 9.79
CA LYS A 3 -0.54 7.14 8.34
C LYS A 3 0.76 7.86 8.00
N LEU A 4 1.75 7.13 7.51
CA LEU A 4 3.13 7.60 7.35
C LEU A 4 3.65 7.32 5.93
N THR A 5 4.69 8.03 5.53
CA THR A 5 5.45 7.74 4.30
C THR A 5 6.19 6.41 4.46
N LEU A 6 6.38 5.67 3.37
CA LEU A 6 7.26 4.50 3.35
C LEU A 6 8.68 4.91 3.74
N PRO A 7 9.31 4.29 4.76
CA PRO A 7 10.61 4.72 5.25
C PRO A 7 11.75 4.30 4.31
N GLU A 8 12.85 5.06 4.33
CA GLU A 8 14.08 4.71 3.61
C GLU A 8 14.87 3.58 4.32
N LYS A 9 14.74 3.49 5.65
CA LYS A 9 15.27 2.37 6.43
C LYS A 9 14.15 1.37 6.67
N ASP A 10 14.34 0.14 6.20
CA ASP A 10 13.39 -0.96 6.43
C ASP A 10 13.06 -1.11 7.91
N ASN A 11 11.76 -1.30 8.21
CA ASN A 11 11.23 -1.50 9.56
C ASN A 11 11.49 -0.34 10.54
N LEU A 12 11.77 0.88 10.06
CA LEU A 12 11.97 2.06 10.91
C LEU A 12 10.83 2.28 11.91
N TYR A 13 9.59 1.95 11.52
CA TYR A 13 8.40 2.15 12.34
C TYR A 13 7.98 0.92 13.17
N ALA A 14 8.79 -0.15 13.24
CA ALA A 14 8.48 -1.32 14.07
C ALA A 14 8.13 -0.94 15.54
N PRO A 15 8.87 -0.02 16.21
CA PRO A 15 8.49 0.41 17.56
C PRO A 15 7.12 1.10 17.63
N CYS A 16 6.67 1.75 16.55
CA CYS A 16 5.34 2.34 16.48
C CYS A 16 4.26 1.28 16.27
N ILE A 17 4.56 0.22 15.51
CA ILE A 17 3.65 -0.91 15.28
C ILE A 17 3.41 -1.67 16.59
N ASP A 18 4.46 -1.89 17.38
CA ASP A 18 4.40 -2.64 18.65
C ASP A 18 3.83 -1.82 19.82
N HIS A 19 3.62 -0.52 19.64
CA HIS A 19 3.21 0.36 20.73
C HIS A 19 1.72 0.15 21.08
N ALA A 20 1.41 -0.12 22.36
CA ALA A 20 0.06 -0.46 22.83
C ALA A 20 -1.05 0.56 22.46
N ASN A 21 -0.70 1.84 22.35
CA ASN A 21 -1.64 2.91 21.95
C ASN A 21 -1.77 3.12 20.43
N VAL A 22 -1.06 2.33 19.60
CA VAL A 22 -1.12 2.41 18.14
C VAL A 22 -1.89 1.23 17.57
N VAL A 23 -3.14 1.50 17.16
CA VAL A 23 -4.03 0.47 16.60
C VAL A 23 -3.48 -0.17 15.31
N ARG A 24 -2.89 0.66 14.42
CA ARG A 24 -2.31 0.23 13.14
C ARG A 24 -1.41 1.33 12.58
N VAL A 25 -0.37 0.93 11.87
CA VAL A 25 0.43 1.81 11.01
C VAL A 25 0.09 1.50 9.56
N VAL A 26 -0.28 2.53 8.80
CA VAL A 26 -0.61 2.42 7.38
C VAL A 26 0.28 3.34 6.53
N ALA A 27 0.59 2.93 5.31
CA ALA A 27 1.50 3.63 4.41
C ALA A 27 0.75 4.43 3.34
N LEU A 28 1.17 5.67 3.09
CA LEU A 28 0.81 6.40 1.87
C LEU A 28 1.82 6.10 0.76
N SER A 29 1.37 6.04 -0.51
CA SER A 29 2.27 5.79 -1.65
C SER A 29 3.19 6.99 -1.96
N GLY A 30 2.85 8.20 -1.52
CA GLY A 30 3.79 9.32 -1.46
C GLY A 30 4.29 9.87 -2.79
N GLY A 31 3.74 9.42 -3.92
CA GLY A 31 4.23 9.77 -5.26
C GLY A 31 4.96 8.64 -5.98
N TYR A 32 5.24 7.52 -5.29
CA TYR A 32 5.70 6.29 -5.93
C TYR A 32 4.60 5.66 -6.79
N SER A 33 5.02 4.96 -7.85
CA SER A 33 4.14 4.07 -8.60
C SER A 33 3.61 2.95 -7.69
N ARG A 34 2.51 2.29 -8.09
CA ARG A 34 2.00 1.13 -7.35
C ARG A 34 3.07 0.06 -7.13
N GLU A 35 3.87 -0.23 -8.17
CA GLU A 35 4.93 -1.24 -8.12
C GLU A 35 6.01 -0.89 -7.09
N GLU A 36 6.55 0.33 -7.14
CA GLU A 36 7.59 0.74 -6.20
C GLU A 36 7.05 0.85 -4.76
N ALA A 37 5.83 1.37 -4.60
CA ALA A 37 5.19 1.45 -3.29
C ALA A 37 4.97 0.06 -2.67
N ASN A 38 4.55 -0.93 -3.46
CA ASN A 38 4.39 -2.32 -3.01
C ASN A 38 5.75 -2.93 -2.62
N ALA A 39 6.79 -2.76 -3.45
CA ALA A 39 8.12 -3.30 -3.18
C ALA A 39 8.73 -2.72 -1.88
N ARG A 40 8.54 -1.41 -1.64
CA ARG A 40 8.95 -0.76 -0.39
C ARG A 40 8.09 -1.21 0.79
N LEU A 41 6.77 -1.32 0.62
CA LEU A 41 5.86 -1.76 1.67
C LEU A 41 6.17 -3.17 2.16
N ALA A 42 6.41 -4.11 1.24
CA ALA A 42 6.69 -5.51 1.56
C ALA A 42 7.92 -5.70 2.48
N ARG A 43 8.84 -4.73 2.53
CA ARG A 43 10.03 -4.72 3.39
C ARG A 43 9.74 -4.20 4.82
N ASN A 44 8.52 -3.76 5.10
CA ASN A 44 8.11 -3.15 6.37
C ASN A 44 7.03 -4.01 7.05
N HIS A 45 7.47 -5.00 7.81
CA HIS A 45 6.63 -6.01 8.45
C HIS A 45 5.56 -5.38 9.36
N GLY A 46 4.31 -5.82 9.21
CA GLY A 46 3.17 -5.33 9.99
C GLY A 46 2.63 -3.94 9.56
N MET A 47 3.26 -3.26 8.61
CA MET A 47 2.75 -2.04 7.99
C MET A 47 1.84 -2.41 6.81
N VAL A 48 0.69 -1.73 6.66
CA VAL A 48 -0.26 -2.01 5.56
C VAL A 48 -0.47 -0.81 4.65
N ALA A 49 -0.87 -1.03 3.40
CA ALA A 49 -1.14 0.07 2.48
C ALA A 49 -2.36 0.91 2.87
N SER A 50 -2.29 2.21 2.58
CA SER A 50 -3.41 3.15 2.53
C SER A 50 -3.22 4.06 1.31
N PHE A 51 -3.22 3.42 0.14
CA PHE A 51 -2.98 4.04 -1.16
C PHE A 51 -4.26 4.63 -1.75
N SER A 52 -4.13 5.75 -2.47
CA SER A 52 -5.23 6.37 -3.21
C SER A 52 -4.96 6.29 -4.71
N ARG A 53 -4.17 7.22 -5.26
CA ARG A 53 -3.82 7.24 -6.68
C ARG A 53 -3.12 5.97 -7.14
N ALA A 54 -2.24 5.40 -6.32
CA ALA A 54 -1.58 4.13 -6.66
C ALA A 54 -2.55 2.94 -6.70
N LEU A 55 -3.65 2.95 -5.93
CA LEU A 55 -4.71 1.93 -6.06
C LEU A 55 -5.40 2.05 -7.43
N ALA A 56 -5.71 3.27 -7.86
CA ALA A 56 -6.44 3.53 -9.11
C ALA A 56 -5.54 3.70 -10.34
N GLU A 57 -4.22 3.50 -10.22
CA GLU A 57 -3.27 3.66 -11.31
C GLU A 57 -3.61 2.69 -12.46
N GLY A 58 -3.80 3.25 -13.66
CA GLY A 58 -4.22 2.52 -14.86
C GLY A 58 -5.73 2.53 -15.13
N LEU A 59 -6.56 2.76 -14.12
CA LEU A 59 -8.02 2.77 -14.28
C LEU A 59 -8.48 4.00 -15.08
N SER A 60 -9.50 3.81 -15.92
CA SER A 60 -10.02 4.84 -16.81
C SER A 60 -11.51 4.68 -17.07
N ALA A 61 -12.22 5.80 -17.21
CA ALA A 61 -13.63 5.83 -17.58
C ALA A 61 -13.92 5.33 -19.02
N LYS A 62 -12.88 5.00 -19.80
CA LYS A 62 -13.00 4.47 -21.17
C LYS A 62 -12.91 2.94 -21.26
N GLN A 63 -12.57 2.27 -20.15
CA GLN A 63 -12.49 0.81 -20.11
C GLN A 63 -13.89 0.20 -20.16
N SER A 64 -13.98 -1.05 -20.60
CA SER A 64 -15.17 -1.86 -20.30
C SER A 64 -15.22 -2.18 -18.80
N ASP A 65 -16.40 -2.55 -18.30
CA ASP A 65 -16.56 -2.96 -16.91
C ASP A 65 -15.64 -4.16 -16.57
N ASP A 66 -15.48 -5.11 -17.49
CA ASP A 66 -14.62 -6.28 -17.30
C ASP A 66 -13.14 -5.90 -17.20
N GLU A 67 -12.65 -5.00 -18.07
CA GLU A 67 -11.27 -4.51 -18.03
C GLU A 67 -11.00 -3.71 -16.75
N PHE A 68 -11.96 -2.88 -16.34
CA PHE A 68 -11.87 -2.07 -15.12
C PHE A 68 -11.80 -2.98 -13.89
N ASN A 69 -12.72 -3.94 -13.78
CA ASN A 69 -12.78 -4.86 -12.64
C ASN A 69 -11.54 -5.74 -12.56
N ALA A 70 -11.10 -6.32 -13.68
CA ALA A 70 -9.89 -7.15 -13.72
C ALA A 70 -8.64 -6.35 -13.30
N MET A 71 -8.53 -5.08 -13.72
CA MET A 71 -7.41 -4.23 -13.33
C MET A 71 -7.47 -3.81 -11.86
N LEU A 72 -8.65 -3.47 -11.35
CA LEU A 72 -8.83 -3.12 -9.94
C LEU A 72 -8.51 -4.32 -9.05
N ASP A 73 -8.98 -5.52 -9.40
CA ASP A 73 -8.70 -6.76 -8.68
C ASP A 73 -7.20 -7.05 -8.65
N GLY A 74 -6.51 -6.94 -9.79
CA GLY A 74 -5.05 -7.10 -9.85
C GLY A 74 -4.31 -6.07 -8.99
N SER A 75 -4.80 -4.83 -8.95
CA SER A 75 -4.23 -3.76 -8.12
C SER A 75 -4.42 -4.05 -6.63
N ILE A 76 -5.61 -4.50 -6.24
CA ILE A 76 -5.95 -4.89 -4.87
C ILE A 76 -5.09 -6.07 -4.44
N GLN A 77 -4.99 -7.12 -5.26
CA GLN A 77 -4.22 -8.32 -4.93
C GLN A 77 -2.75 -8.00 -4.68
N ALA A 78 -2.11 -7.23 -5.58
CA ALA A 78 -0.71 -6.85 -5.42
C ALA A 78 -0.46 -5.98 -4.18
N ILE A 79 -1.39 -5.07 -3.86
CA ILE A 79 -1.31 -4.23 -2.65
C ILE A 79 -1.52 -5.08 -1.38
N PHE A 80 -2.45 -6.05 -1.44
CA PHE A 80 -2.71 -6.98 -0.35
C PHE A 80 -1.48 -7.84 -0.06
N ASP A 81 -0.88 -8.45 -1.08
CA ASP A 81 0.30 -9.30 -0.93
C ASP A 81 1.46 -8.52 -0.28
N ALA A 82 1.67 -7.27 -0.69
CA ALA A 82 2.67 -6.39 -0.08
C ALA A 82 2.32 -5.95 1.35
N SER A 83 1.03 -5.91 1.71
CA SER A 83 0.55 -5.54 3.06
C SER A 83 0.52 -6.72 4.03
N ALA A 84 0.71 -7.95 3.54
CA ALA A 84 0.59 -9.18 4.30
C ALA A 84 1.95 -9.74 4.79
N THR A 85 3.01 -8.92 4.74
CA THR A 85 4.37 -9.30 5.16
C THR A 85 4.68 -9.02 6.63
#